data_AF-A0A6P0B4P6-F1
#
_entry.id   AF-A0A6P0B4P6-F1
#
_cell.length_a   1.000
_cell.length_b   1.000
_cell.length_c   1.000
_cell.angle_alpha   90.00
_cell.angle_beta   90.00
_cell.angle_gamma   90.00
#
_symmetry.space_group_name_H-M   'P 1'
#
loop_
_entity.id
_entity.type
_entity.pdbx_description
1 polymer ?
#
loop_
_entity_poly.entity_id
_entity_poly.type
_entity_poly.pdbx_seq_one_letter_code
_entity_poly.pdbx_strand_id
1 'polypeptide(L)'
;MDEIQNRQHVVKQNRPERTMEGDAFSAFAITALRLAGHLTAAGDQLARPAGQTSARWQVLAAARRSDMSVAQIARALGLARQGVQRLADVLEGEGLIAYADNPQHQRAKLVRLTAEGAARLGVIEIAQAGWADGLGAAFTPAELDAARAVMARVMELLEAGEAFGS
;
A
#
# COMPACT_ATOMS: atom_id res chain seq x y z
N MET A 1 -6.36 -45.15 -10.00
CA MET A 1 -5.28 -44.30 -9.43
C MET A 1 -4.43 -43.61 -10.51
N ASP A 2 -4.65 -43.85 -11.82
CA ASP A 2 -3.80 -43.29 -12.90
C ASP A 2 -4.19 -41.89 -13.43
N GLU A 3 -5.41 -41.43 -13.23
CA GLU A 3 -5.89 -40.18 -13.84
C GLU A 3 -5.34 -38.90 -13.17
N ILE A 4 -5.05 -38.97 -11.87
CA ILE A 4 -4.52 -37.84 -11.09
C ILE A 4 -3.02 -37.64 -11.39
N GLN A 5 -2.27 -38.73 -11.55
CA GLN A 5 -0.84 -38.69 -11.88
C GLN A 5 -0.61 -38.12 -13.29
N ASN A 6 -1.49 -38.44 -14.24
CA ASN A 6 -1.41 -37.94 -15.62
C ASN A 6 -1.75 -36.44 -15.71
N ARG A 7 -2.76 -35.98 -14.95
CA ARG A 7 -3.09 -34.54 -14.85
C ARG A 7 -1.95 -33.71 -14.23
N GLN A 8 -1.25 -34.25 -13.23
CA GLN A 8 -0.09 -33.56 -12.64
C GLN A 8 1.13 -33.51 -13.59
N HIS A 9 1.27 -34.45 -14.51
CA HIS A 9 2.33 -34.46 -15.52
C HIS A 9 2.11 -33.40 -16.61
N VAL A 10 0.88 -33.26 -17.11
CA VAL A 10 0.52 -32.27 -18.14
C VAL A 10 0.60 -30.83 -17.62
N VAL A 11 0.25 -30.59 -16.34
CA VAL A 11 0.35 -29.25 -15.74
C VAL A 11 1.81 -28.80 -15.55
N LYS A 12 2.76 -29.73 -15.33
CA LYS A 12 4.19 -29.40 -15.28
C LYS A 12 4.77 -29.04 -16.66
N GLN A 13 4.26 -29.66 -17.73
CA GLN A 13 4.72 -29.44 -19.10
C GLN A 13 4.20 -28.13 -19.75
N ASN A 14 3.19 -27.49 -19.16
CA ASN A 14 2.57 -26.29 -19.74
C ASN A 14 2.98 -24.98 -19.05
N ARG A 15 4.02 -25.00 -18.20
CA ARG A 15 4.63 -23.74 -17.73
C ARG A 15 5.52 -23.20 -18.84
N PRO A 16 5.34 -21.94 -19.28
CA PRO A 16 6.29 -21.33 -20.20
C PRO A 16 7.69 -21.38 -19.57
N GLU A 17 8.70 -21.78 -20.35
CA GLU A 17 10.09 -21.76 -19.91
C GLU A 17 10.47 -20.34 -19.51
N ARG A 18 10.89 -20.16 -18.25
CA ARG A 18 11.42 -18.89 -17.73
C ARG A 18 12.91 -19.04 -17.49
N THR A 19 13.65 -17.94 -17.60
CA THR A 19 15.02 -17.91 -17.09
C THR A 19 15.02 -18.03 -15.57
N MET A 20 16.18 -18.34 -14.98
CA MET A 20 16.34 -18.39 -13.53
C MET A 20 15.95 -17.07 -12.85
N GLU A 21 16.25 -15.94 -13.49
CA GLU A 21 15.87 -14.60 -13.03
C GLU A 21 14.35 -14.40 -13.08
N GLY A 22 13.69 -14.90 -14.13
CA GLY A 22 12.23 -14.85 -14.26
C GLY A 22 11.51 -15.63 -13.17
N ASP A 23 12.02 -16.81 -12.80
CA ASP A 23 11.47 -17.60 -11.69
C ASP A 23 11.72 -16.94 -10.33
N ALA A 24 12.92 -16.40 -10.11
CA ALA A 24 13.24 -15.65 -8.88
C ALA A 24 12.35 -14.42 -8.72
N PHE A 25 12.13 -13.64 -9.79
CA PHE A 25 11.23 -12.49 -9.77
C PHE A 25 9.78 -12.90 -9.52
N SER A 26 9.31 -14.00 -10.13
CA SER A 26 7.96 -14.50 -9.90
C SER A 26 7.74 -14.90 -8.44
N ALA A 27 8.71 -15.58 -7.82
CA ALA A 27 8.67 -15.93 -6.41
C ALA A 27 8.68 -14.69 -5.49
N PHE A 28 9.51 -13.70 -5.81
CA PHE A 28 9.53 -12.41 -5.12
C PHE A 28 8.16 -11.71 -5.20
N ALA A 29 7.57 -11.61 -6.39
CA ALA A 29 6.27 -10.93 -6.59
C ALA A 29 5.14 -11.61 -5.80
N ILE A 30 5.06 -12.95 -5.82
CA ILE A 30 4.07 -13.69 -5.03
C ILE A 30 4.27 -13.46 -3.53
N THR A 31 5.53 -13.43 -3.07
CA THR A 31 5.87 -13.17 -1.67
C THR A 31 5.47 -11.76 -1.25
N ALA A 32 5.74 -10.76 -2.09
CA ALA A 32 5.35 -9.38 -1.85
C ALA A 32 3.82 -9.21 -1.75
N LEU A 33 3.04 -9.86 -2.63
CA LEU A 33 1.58 -9.83 -2.57
C LEU A 33 1.02 -10.45 -1.28
N ARG A 34 1.58 -11.59 -0.85
CA ARG A 34 1.20 -12.22 0.43
C ARG A 34 1.55 -11.33 1.62
N LEU A 35 2.76 -10.75 1.60
CA LEU A 35 3.20 -9.81 2.62
C LEU A 35 2.27 -8.59 2.68
N ALA A 36 1.89 -8.02 1.55
CA ALA A 36 0.94 -6.91 1.50
C ALA A 36 -0.40 -7.26 2.16
N GLY A 37 -0.91 -8.48 1.95
CA GLY A 37 -2.10 -8.98 2.64
C GLY A 37 -1.93 -9.05 4.16
N HIS A 38 -0.81 -9.59 4.66
CA HIS A 38 -0.51 -9.64 6.09
C HIS A 38 -0.32 -8.25 6.71
N LEU A 39 0.37 -7.34 6.02
CA LEU A 39 0.56 -5.96 6.45
C LEU A 39 -0.77 -5.20 6.49
N THR A 40 -1.67 -5.44 5.53
CA THR A 40 -3.01 -4.85 5.51
C THR A 40 -3.82 -5.32 6.73
N ALA A 41 -3.83 -6.63 7.00
CA ALA A 41 -4.53 -7.19 8.16
C ALA A 41 -3.97 -6.66 9.50
N ALA A 42 -2.64 -6.57 9.62
CA ALA A 42 -2.01 -5.96 10.80
C ALA A 42 -2.39 -4.47 10.92
N GLY A 43 -2.34 -3.72 9.82
CA GLY A 43 -2.76 -2.32 9.78
C GLY A 43 -4.22 -2.11 10.16
N ASP A 44 -5.12 -3.00 9.74
CA ASP A 44 -6.53 -2.96 10.15
C ASP A 44 -6.69 -3.18 11.66
N GLN A 45 -5.91 -4.09 12.25
CA GLN A 45 -5.92 -4.28 13.70
C GLN A 45 -5.40 -3.05 14.45
N LEU A 46 -4.34 -2.41 13.95
CA LEU A 46 -3.79 -1.18 14.52
C LEU A 46 -4.74 0.01 14.40
N ALA A 47 -5.48 0.11 13.30
CA ALA A 47 -6.40 1.21 13.02
C ALA A 47 -7.75 1.06 13.74
N ARG A 48 -8.15 -0.17 14.08
CA ARG A 48 -9.47 -0.48 14.66
C ARG A 48 -9.80 0.29 15.95
N PRO A 49 -8.89 0.49 16.92
CA PRO A 49 -9.19 1.27 18.13
C PRO A 49 -9.53 2.73 17.85
N ALA A 50 -9.04 3.30 16.74
CA ALA A 50 -9.39 4.64 16.28
C ALA A 50 -10.66 4.66 15.39
N GLY A 51 -11.37 3.54 15.27
CA GLY A 51 -12.53 3.40 14.39
C GLY A 51 -12.19 3.47 12.91
N GLN A 52 -10.96 3.11 12.52
CA GLN A 52 -10.47 3.23 11.14
C GLN A 52 -10.02 1.88 10.56
N THR A 53 -9.71 1.89 9.27
CA THR A 53 -9.05 0.78 8.55
C THR A 53 -7.65 1.18 8.11
N SER A 54 -6.82 0.22 7.72
CA SER A 54 -5.49 0.43 7.14
C SER A 54 -5.52 1.40 5.95
N ALA A 55 -6.46 1.21 5.02
CA ALA A 55 -6.60 2.04 3.84
C ALA A 55 -6.96 3.50 4.20
N ARG A 56 -7.87 3.71 5.15
CA ARG A 56 -8.23 5.07 5.62
C ARG A 56 -7.10 5.72 6.41
N TRP A 57 -6.42 4.93 7.23
CA TRP A 57 -5.21 5.37 7.93
C TRP A 57 -4.14 5.86 6.95
N GLN A 58 -3.87 5.14 5.86
CA GLN A 58 -2.91 5.58 4.84
C GLN A 58 -3.28 6.92 4.21
N VAL A 59 -4.58 7.18 3.95
CA VAL A 59 -5.06 8.47 3.46
C VAL A 59 -4.85 9.58 4.49
N LEU A 60 -5.18 9.34 5.77
CA LEU A 60 -4.93 10.30 6.86
C LEU A 60 -3.44 10.61 7.03
N ALA A 61 -2.60 9.58 6.98
CA ALA A 61 -1.15 9.70 7.09
C ALA A 61 -0.55 10.48 5.90
N ALA A 62 -1.05 10.24 4.67
CA ALA A 62 -0.64 11.00 3.49
C ALA A 62 -1.04 12.49 3.61
N ALA A 63 -2.29 12.76 4.04
CA ALA A 63 -2.78 14.12 4.25
C ALA A 63 -2.03 14.88 5.35
N ARG A 64 -1.41 14.18 6.32
CA ARG A 64 -0.57 14.82 7.34
C ARG A 64 0.79 15.25 6.82
N ARG A 65 1.39 14.46 5.91
CA ARG A 65 2.76 14.70 5.42
C ARG A 65 2.83 15.98 4.59
N SER A 66 1.81 16.26 3.81
CA SER A 66 1.69 17.50 3.04
C SER A 66 0.25 17.71 2.60
N ASP A 67 -0.08 18.97 2.29
CA ASP A 67 -1.34 19.31 1.64
C ASP A 67 -1.37 18.68 0.24
N MET A 68 -2.00 17.51 0.11
CA MET A 68 -2.09 16.76 -1.14
C MET A 68 -3.52 16.71 -1.65
N SER A 69 -3.69 16.78 -2.97
CA SER A 69 -4.95 16.39 -3.61
C SER A 69 -5.16 14.87 -3.59
N VAL A 70 -6.40 14.42 -3.75
CA VAL A 70 -6.74 12.99 -3.87
C VAL A 70 -5.92 12.28 -4.95
N ALA A 71 -5.62 12.96 -6.06
CA ALA A 71 -4.81 12.39 -7.14
C ALA A 71 -3.34 12.19 -6.73
N GLN A 72 -2.78 13.12 -5.95
CA GLN A 72 -1.43 12.98 -5.40
C GLN A 72 -1.36 11.88 -4.35
N ILE A 73 -2.36 11.79 -3.46
CA ILE A 73 -2.47 10.70 -2.49
C ILE A 73 -2.55 9.34 -3.20
N ALA A 74 -3.41 9.23 -4.22
CA ALA A 74 -3.56 8.01 -5.01
C ALA A 74 -2.23 7.54 -5.61
N ARG A 75 -1.47 8.47 -6.22
CA ARG A 75 -0.13 8.17 -6.75
C ARG A 75 0.84 7.76 -5.64
N ALA A 76 0.89 8.50 -4.53
CA ALA A 76 1.78 8.22 -3.42
C ALA A 76 1.52 6.85 -2.75
N LEU A 77 0.26 6.38 -2.78
CA LEU A 77 -0.13 5.09 -2.22
C LEU A 77 -0.13 3.94 -3.25
N GLY A 78 0.13 4.22 -4.54
CA GLY A 78 0.00 3.22 -5.60
C GLY A 78 -1.44 2.71 -5.78
N LEU A 79 -2.45 3.54 -5.50
CA LEU A 79 -3.86 3.19 -5.52
C LEU A 79 -4.61 3.90 -6.66
N ALA A 80 -5.70 3.28 -7.11
CA ALA A 80 -6.59 3.90 -8.08
C ALA A 80 -7.27 5.15 -7.48
N ARG A 81 -7.26 6.27 -8.22
CA ARG A 81 -7.82 7.56 -7.79
C ARG A 81 -9.26 7.45 -7.29
N GLN A 82 -10.11 6.70 -7.99
CA GLN A 82 -11.51 6.51 -7.61
C GLN A 82 -11.66 5.80 -6.26
N GLY A 83 -10.75 4.87 -5.93
CA GLY A 83 -10.72 4.21 -4.62
C GLY A 83 -10.36 5.20 -3.53
N VAL A 84 -9.30 5.98 -3.74
CA VAL A 84 -8.86 7.01 -2.78
C VAL A 84 -9.91 8.10 -2.59
N GLN A 85 -10.59 8.52 -3.66
CA GLN A 85 -11.71 9.48 -3.57
C GLN A 85 -12.81 8.96 -2.63
N ARG A 86 -13.27 7.71 -2.79
CA ARG A 86 -14.27 7.13 -1.89
C ARG A 86 -13.81 7.08 -0.43
N LEU A 87 -12.53 6.79 -0.18
CA LEU A 87 -11.97 6.79 1.17
C LEU A 87 -11.96 8.21 1.74
N ALA A 88 -11.53 9.20 0.96
CA ALA A 88 -11.51 10.60 1.36
C ALA A 88 -12.92 11.12 1.66
N ASP A 89 -13.90 10.85 0.81
CA ASP A 89 -15.29 11.29 1.03
C ASP A 89 -15.89 10.72 2.31
N VAL A 90 -15.56 9.46 2.65
CA VAL A 90 -15.99 8.88 3.95
C VAL A 90 -15.28 9.56 5.12
N LEU A 91 -13.97 9.81 5.01
CA LEU A 91 -13.22 10.52 6.04
C LEU A 91 -13.70 11.96 6.24
N GLU A 92 -14.12 12.63 5.17
CA GLU A 92 -14.74 13.97 5.23
C GLU A 92 -16.10 13.89 5.93
N GLY A 93 -16.95 12.92 5.55
CA GLY A 93 -18.24 12.69 6.20
C GLY A 93 -18.13 12.33 7.68
N GLU A 94 -17.02 11.71 8.10
CA GLU A 94 -16.68 11.46 9.51
C GLU A 94 -16.04 12.68 10.22
N GLY A 95 -15.81 13.78 9.50
CA GLY A 95 -15.19 15.00 10.04
C GLY A 95 -13.70 14.89 10.32
N LEU A 96 -13.01 13.91 9.72
CA LEU A 96 -11.58 13.64 9.94
C LEU A 96 -10.68 14.38 8.96
N ILE A 97 -11.21 14.67 7.78
CA ILE A 97 -10.56 15.55 6.81
C ILE A 97 -11.50 16.68 6.41
N ALA A 98 -10.93 17.70 5.79
CA ALA A 98 -11.64 18.73 5.07
C ALA A 98 -10.97 18.98 3.71
N TYR A 99 -11.77 19.29 2.70
CA TYR A 99 -11.26 19.78 1.43
C TYR A 99 -10.95 21.28 1.51
N ALA A 100 -9.76 21.65 1.08
CA ALA A 100 -9.32 23.04 0.96
C ALA A 100 -9.09 23.42 -0.51
N ASP A 101 -9.24 24.70 -0.81
CA ASP A 101 -8.92 25.22 -2.14
C ASP A 101 -7.46 24.97 -2.50
N ASN A 102 -7.23 24.61 -3.76
CA ASN A 102 -5.91 24.46 -4.33
C ASN A 102 -5.61 25.66 -5.24
N PRO A 103 -4.74 26.59 -4.83
CA PRO A 103 -4.39 27.76 -5.63
C PRO A 103 -3.81 27.43 -7.01
N GLN A 104 -3.18 26.26 -7.15
CA GLN A 104 -2.54 25.82 -8.39
C GLN A 104 -3.53 25.15 -9.34
N HIS A 105 -4.57 24.49 -8.80
CA HIS A 105 -5.55 23.72 -9.58
C HIS A 105 -6.93 23.74 -8.93
N GLN A 106 -7.79 24.67 -9.34
CA GLN A 106 -9.09 24.95 -8.71
C GLN A 106 -10.02 23.72 -8.55
N ARG A 107 -9.94 22.74 -9.46
CA ARG A 107 -10.74 21.49 -9.43
C ARG A 107 -10.11 20.37 -8.59
N ALA A 108 -8.84 20.48 -8.23
CA ALA A 108 -8.10 19.47 -7.48
C ALA A 108 -7.89 19.94 -6.03
N LYS A 109 -8.97 19.92 -5.24
CA LYS A 109 -8.94 20.32 -3.83
C LYS A 109 -7.86 19.57 -3.05
N LEU A 110 -7.25 20.26 -2.10
CA LEU A 110 -6.29 19.71 -1.16
C LEU A 110 -7.04 19.02 -0.03
N VAL A 111 -6.51 17.90 0.45
CA VAL A 111 -7.02 17.16 1.61
C VAL A 111 -6.23 17.61 2.83
N ARG A 112 -6.94 18.05 3.87
CA ARG A 112 -6.33 18.45 5.14
C ARG A 112 -6.94 17.68 6.30
N LEU A 113 -6.12 17.32 7.28
CA LEU A 113 -6.62 16.78 8.53
C LEU A 113 -7.37 17.84 9.34
N THR A 114 -8.48 17.45 9.95
CA THR A 114 -9.08 18.20 11.05
C THR A 114 -8.35 17.90 12.36
N ALA A 115 -8.67 18.63 13.42
CA ALA A 115 -8.15 18.31 14.76
C ALA A 115 -8.54 16.89 15.21
N GLU A 116 -9.78 16.48 14.95
CA GLU A 116 -10.27 15.12 15.24
C GLU A 116 -9.54 14.08 14.39
N GLY A 117 -9.34 14.33 13.09
CA GLY A 117 -8.58 13.44 12.22
C GLY A 117 -7.13 13.26 12.68
N ALA A 118 -6.49 14.35 13.11
CA ALA A 118 -5.14 14.30 13.68
C ALA A 118 -5.10 13.52 14.99
N ALA A 119 -6.10 13.67 15.86
CA ALA A 119 -6.19 12.92 17.12
C ALA A 119 -6.34 11.41 16.86
N ARG A 120 -7.25 11.01 15.94
CA ARG A 120 -7.42 9.59 15.56
C ARG A 120 -6.16 9.02 14.94
N LEU A 121 -5.52 9.76 14.04
CA LEU A 121 -4.26 9.34 13.43
C LEU A 121 -3.17 9.13 14.51
N GLY A 122 -3.09 10.01 15.51
CA GLY A 122 -2.15 9.88 16.62
C GLY A 122 -2.32 8.57 17.41
N VAL A 123 -3.58 8.14 17.65
CA VAL A 123 -3.85 6.84 18.31
C VAL A 123 -3.28 5.67 17.49
N ILE A 124 -3.48 5.70 16.18
CA ILE A 124 -3.00 4.64 15.28
C ILE A 124 -1.47 4.61 15.26
N GLU A 125 -0.83 5.78 15.27
CA GLU A 125 0.62 5.89 15.19
C GLU A 125 1.35 5.45 16.46
N ILE A 126 0.77 5.68 17.64
CA ILE A 126 1.31 5.13 18.88
C ILE A 126 1.29 3.60 18.82
N ALA A 127 0.18 3.00 18.36
CA ALA A 127 0.09 1.56 18.19
C ALA A 127 1.06 1.04 17.11
N GLN A 128 1.19 1.77 16.00
CA GLN A 128 2.11 1.43 14.92
C GLN A 128 3.57 1.49 15.37
N ALA A 129 3.97 2.45 16.20
CA ALA A 129 5.33 2.56 16.71
C ALA A 129 5.72 1.32 17.52
N GLY A 130 4.89 0.92 18.48
CA GLY A 130 5.13 -0.30 19.27
C GLY A 130 5.13 -1.58 18.44
N TRP A 131 4.24 -1.67 17.45
CA TRP A 131 4.21 -2.79 16.50
C TRP A 131 5.47 -2.83 15.62
N ALA A 132 5.93 -1.68 15.13
CA ALA A 132 7.12 -1.57 14.29
C ALA A 132 8.39 -1.91 15.07
N ASP A 133 8.53 -1.45 16.31
CA ASP A 133 9.66 -1.80 17.17
C ASP A 133 9.68 -3.31 17.48
N GLY A 134 8.51 -3.88 17.81
CA GLY A 134 8.38 -5.30 18.12
C GLY A 134 8.71 -6.21 16.94
N LEU A 135 8.15 -5.93 15.76
CA LEU A 135 8.42 -6.73 14.56
C LEU A 135 9.83 -6.46 13.99
N GLY A 136 10.27 -5.20 14.04
CA GLY A 136 11.57 -4.76 13.53
C GLY A 136 12.75 -5.35 14.30
N ALA A 137 12.59 -5.66 15.59
CA ALA A 137 13.63 -6.28 16.42
C ALA A 137 14.12 -7.65 15.91
N ALA A 138 13.37 -8.31 15.03
CA ALA A 138 13.77 -9.58 14.41
C ALA A 138 14.74 -9.42 13.23
N PHE A 139 15.06 -8.18 12.83
CA PHE A 139 15.83 -7.88 11.63
C PHE A 139 16.95 -6.88 11.93
N THR A 140 17.99 -6.91 11.12
CA THR A 140 18.96 -5.82 11.04
C THR A 140 18.45 -4.70 10.14
N PRO A 141 18.87 -3.44 10.36
CA PRO A 141 18.54 -2.34 9.45
C PRO A 141 18.98 -2.61 8.00
N ALA A 142 20.13 -3.26 7.82
CA ALA A 142 20.67 -3.58 6.50
C ALA A 142 19.80 -4.58 5.70
N GLU A 143 19.20 -5.58 6.37
CA GLU A 143 18.28 -6.52 5.72
C GLU A 143 17.02 -5.82 5.20
N LEU A 144 16.43 -4.94 6.03
CA LEU A 144 15.24 -4.18 5.67
C LEU A 144 15.55 -3.16 4.56
N ASP A 145 16.70 -2.49 4.62
CA ASP A 145 17.12 -1.54 3.58
C ASP A 145 17.41 -2.24 2.24
N ALA A 146 18.03 -3.41 2.24
CA ALA A 146 18.25 -4.19 1.03
C ALA A 146 16.92 -4.62 0.39
N ALA A 147 15.97 -5.12 1.19
CA ALA A 147 14.63 -5.47 0.72
C ALA A 147 13.90 -4.24 0.15
N ARG A 148 13.98 -3.09 0.86
CA ARG A 148 13.39 -1.82 0.42
C ARG A 148 13.97 -1.33 -0.90
N ALA A 149 15.28 -1.44 -1.10
CA ALA A 149 15.94 -1.03 -2.34
C ALA A 149 15.47 -1.87 -3.54
N VAL A 150 15.32 -3.19 -3.37
CA VAL A 150 14.77 -4.07 -4.41
C VAL A 150 13.32 -3.70 -4.74
N MET A 151 12.47 -3.52 -3.73
CA MET A 151 11.08 -3.11 -3.93
C MET A 151 10.96 -1.77 -4.67
N ALA A 152 11.78 -0.77 -4.28
CA ALA A 152 11.80 0.54 -4.93
C ALA A 152 12.14 0.43 -6.43
N ARG A 153 13.20 -0.31 -6.76
CA ARG A 153 13.60 -0.52 -8.16
C ARG A 153 12.53 -1.24 -8.97
N VAL A 154 11.82 -2.20 -8.37
CA VAL A 154 10.71 -2.89 -9.04
C VAL A 154 9.56 -1.92 -9.33
N MET A 155 9.18 -1.06 -8.37
CA MET A 155 8.14 -0.05 -8.57
C MET A 155 8.51 0.93 -9.69
N GLU A 156 9.74 1.44 -9.70
CA GLU A 156 10.23 2.35 -10.76
C GLU A 156 10.14 1.71 -12.16
N LEU A 157 10.50 0.44 -12.30
CA LEU A 157 10.42 -0.27 -13.58
C LEU A 157 8.98 -0.53 -14.04
N LEU A 158 8.06 -0.79 -13.11
CA LEU A 158 6.64 -0.97 -13.41
C LEU A 158 6.00 0.35 -13.85
N GLU A 159 6.27 1.44 -13.13
CA GLU A 159 5.79 2.78 -13.50
C GLU A 159 6.31 3.22 -14.87
N ALA A 160 7.59 2.97 -15.16
CA ALA A 160 8.16 3.21 -16.48
C ALA A 160 7.48 2.34 -17.55
N GLY A 161 7.26 1.05 -17.27
CA GLY A 161 6.60 0.12 -18.20
C GLY A 161 5.16 0.50 -18.55
N GLU A 162 4.39 1.02 -17.57
CA GLU A 162 3.04 1.55 -17.81
C GLU A 162 3.06 2.80 -18.71
N ALA A 163 4.07 3.66 -18.57
CA ALA A 163 4.23 4.87 -19.38
C ALA A 163 4.55 4.58 -20.86
N PHE A 164 5.13 3.42 -21.19
CA PHE A 164 5.44 3.01 -22.57
C PHE A 164 4.34 2.15 -23.21
N GLY A 165 3.31 1.76 -22.46
CA GLY A 165 2.18 0.95 -22.94
C GLY A 165 0.92 1.74 -23.30
N SER A 166 1.01 3.07 -23.44
CA SER A 166 -0.10 3.99 -23.74
C SER A 166 -0.05 4.51 -25.18
#